data_AF-A0A254TL29-F1
#
_entry.id   AF-A0A254TL29-F1
#
_cell.length_a   1.000
_cell.length_b   1.000
_cell.length_c   1.000
_cell.angle_alpha   90.00
_cell.angle_beta   90.00
_cell.angle_gamma   90.00
#
_symmetry.space_group_name_H-M   'P 1'
#
loop_
_entity.id
_entity.type
_entity.pdbx_description
1 polymer ?
#
loop_
_entity_poly.entity_id
_entity_poly.type
_entity_poly.pdbx_seq_one_letter_code
_entity_poly.pdbx_strand_id
1 'polypeptide(L)'
;MSDQQLLLERQARRHALAKVEEHIKQTPNMHVEPSDLKAASIRHFPLSLEGTKDQPWFFRPYEEELPLPVEEAEFLQIELTPDNIMWDTRALELFLFDHFHDCRGFAKCEYPQNPPYGVYREIGDVKFGQLLECGKFNWYAVSVTDYPGENLPHIKAIVENDAIGDDKLLRGEIMTITDIMKARLRSNTLRPHIVAPMLVLSLMGPRHARVLEADFDGVMLNIRASGLYDFTRKNTDAVQLLTRYWLGGACGQTTKKS
;
A
#
# COMPACT_ATOMS: atom_id res chain seq x y z
N MET A 1 28.31 0.78 10.62
CA MET A 1 27.76 2.04 11.18
C MET A 1 27.50 1.86 12.67
N SER A 2 27.81 2.82 13.53
CA SER A 2 27.54 2.70 14.97
C SER A 2 26.04 2.78 15.28
N ASP A 3 25.63 2.23 16.42
CA ASP A 3 24.25 2.28 16.90
C ASP A 3 23.69 3.70 17.03
N GLN A 4 24.57 4.66 17.35
CA GLN A 4 24.22 6.08 17.43
C GLN A 4 24.00 6.68 16.04
N GLN A 5 24.83 6.32 15.05
CA GLN A 5 24.67 6.75 13.67
C GLN A 5 23.37 6.21 13.05
N LEU A 6 22.98 4.96 13.35
CA LEU A 6 21.68 4.39 12.96
C LEU A 6 20.49 5.18 13.52
N LEU A 7 20.55 5.55 14.80
CA LEU A 7 19.49 6.34 15.41
C LEU A 7 19.36 7.72 14.77
N LEU A 8 20.48 8.41 14.54
CA LEU A 8 20.49 9.73 13.91
C LEU A 8 19.95 9.66 12.47
N GLU A 9 20.36 8.66 11.69
CA GLU A 9 19.84 8.43 10.33
C GLU A 9 18.32 8.22 10.35
N ARG A 10 17.81 7.32 11.20
CA ARG A 10 16.37 7.05 11.32
C ARG A 10 15.60 8.29 11.78
N GLN A 11 16.17 9.09 12.69
CA GLN A 11 15.58 10.34 13.13
C GLN A 11 15.50 11.36 11.98
N ALA A 12 16.57 11.53 11.21
CA ALA A 12 16.60 12.44 10.07
C ALA A 12 15.55 12.05 9.02
N ARG A 13 15.45 10.76 8.69
CA ARG A 13 14.44 10.23 7.76
C ARG A 13 13.01 10.52 8.22
N ARG A 14 12.71 10.33 9.52
CA ARG A 14 11.40 10.65 10.07
C ARG A 14 11.08 12.14 9.96
N HIS A 15 12.06 13.02 10.18
CA HIS A 15 11.86 14.46 10.02
C HIS A 15 11.62 14.84 8.55
N ALA A 16 12.35 14.22 7.62
CA ALA A 16 12.13 14.45 6.19
C ALA A 16 10.72 14.02 5.77
N LEU A 17 10.28 12.81 6.15
CA LEU A 17 8.91 12.33 5.88
C LEU A 17 7.83 13.24 6.48
N ALA A 18 8.05 13.79 7.67
CA ALA A 18 7.12 14.74 8.28
C ALA A 18 7.00 16.05 7.47
N LYS A 19 8.09 16.51 6.85
CA LYS A 19 8.04 17.69 5.96
C LYS A 19 7.29 17.39 4.66
N VAL A 20 7.48 16.19 4.09
CA VAL A 20 6.72 15.74 2.91
C VAL A 20 5.22 15.78 3.23
N GLU A 21 4.83 15.17 4.34
CA GLU A 21 3.46 15.13 4.81
C GLU A 21 2.87 16.53 5.05
N GLU A 22 3.60 17.41 5.74
CA GLU A 22 3.17 18.79 6.00
C GLU A 22 2.92 19.56 4.69
N HIS A 23 3.79 19.38 3.70
CA HIS A 23 3.62 19.99 2.38
C HIS A 23 2.36 19.47 1.68
N ILE A 24 2.19 18.15 1.61
CA ILE A 24 1.00 17.54 0.99
C ILE A 24 -0.28 17.95 1.70
N LYS A 25 -0.26 18.07 3.03
CA LYS A 25 -1.44 18.52 3.80
C LYS A 25 -1.93 19.91 3.40
N GLN A 26 -1.03 20.80 2.98
CA GLN A 26 -1.34 22.16 2.55
C GLN A 26 -1.88 22.25 1.12
N THR A 27 -1.74 21.17 0.32
CA THR A 27 -2.28 21.15 -1.04
C THR A 27 -3.81 21.21 -1.04
N PRO A 28 -4.44 21.86 -2.04
CA PRO A 28 -5.87 22.10 -2.01
C PRO A 28 -6.71 20.94 -2.57
N ASN A 29 -6.10 19.96 -3.23
CA ASN A 29 -6.75 18.95 -4.06
C ASN A 29 -6.51 17.52 -3.55
N MET A 30 -7.42 16.59 -3.91
CA MET A 30 -7.22 15.14 -3.70
C MET A 30 -6.13 14.60 -4.61
N HIS A 31 -6.18 14.96 -5.90
CA HIS A 31 -5.14 14.67 -6.88
C HIS A 31 -3.98 15.61 -6.70
N VAL A 32 -2.81 15.07 -6.39
CA VAL A 32 -1.62 15.86 -6.10
C VAL A 32 -0.95 16.24 -7.42
N GLU A 33 -0.73 17.54 -7.61
CA GLU A 33 -0.15 18.03 -8.84
C GLU A 33 1.35 17.70 -8.93
N PRO A 34 1.90 17.49 -10.15
CA PRO A 34 3.33 17.23 -10.32
C PRO A 34 4.25 18.30 -9.71
N SER A 35 3.80 19.57 -9.67
CA SER A 35 4.50 20.66 -9.00
C SER A 35 4.60 20.44 -7.49
N ASP A 36 3.53 19.95 -6.86
CA ASP A 36 3.45 19.71 -5.43
C ASP A 36 4.28 18.47 -5.04
N LEU A 37 4.27 17.43 -5.89
CA LEU A 37 5.18 16.28 -5.73
C LEU A 37 6.65 16.72 -5.74
N LYS A 38 7.02 17.55 -6.72
CA LYS A 38 8.38 18.09 -6.83
C LYS A 38 8.75 18.95 -5.61
N ALA A 39 7.86 19.83 -5.18
CA ALA A 39 8.07 20.69 -4.01
C ALA A 39 8.16 19.87 -2.70
N ALA A 40 7.42 18.77 -2.60
CA ALA A 40 7.46 17.83 -1.49
C ALA A 40 8.62 16.82 -1.56
N SER A 41 9.53 16.91 -2.55
CA SER A 41 10.63 15.95 -2.73
C SER A 41 10.16 14.49 -2.93
N ILE A 42 9.08 14.33 -3.70
CA ILE A 42 8.52 13.03 -4.09
C ILE A 42 8.89 12.74 -5.55
N ARG A 43 9.35 11.51 -5.81
CA ARG A 43 9.54 10.97 -7.16
C ARG A 43 8.42 9.98 -7.46
N HIS A 44 7.79 10.16 -8.61
CA HIS A 44 6.74 9.29 -9.12
C HIS A 44 7.25 8.51 -10.34
N PHE A 45 7.17 7.19 -10.28
CA PHE A 45 7.68 6.27 -11.29
C PHE A 45 6.60 5.26 -11.69
N PRO A 46 6.68 4.66 -12.89
CA PRO A 46 5.83 3.52 -13.24
C PRO A 46 6.18 2.29 -12.39
N LEU A 47 5.19 1.42 -12.20
CA LEU A 47 5.30 0.08 -11.64
C LEU A 47 4.59 -0.91 -12.56
N SER A 48 5.20 -2.05 -12.80
CA SER A 48 4.55 -3.18 -13.46
C SER A 48 4.61 -4.38 -12.53
N LEU A 49 3.44 -4.91 -12.17
CA LEU A 49 3.35 -6.15 -11.40
C LEU A 49 3.62 -7.39 -12.26
N GLU A 50 3.63 -7.20 -13.58
CA GLU A 50 3.85 -8.21 -14.61
C GLU A 50 5.07 -7.87 -15.47
N GLY A 51 5.64 -8.88 -16.13
CA GLY A 51 6.84 -8.70 -16.98
C GLY A 51 8.11 -8.43 -16.17
N THR A 52 9.19 -8.00 -16.82
CA THR A 52 10.54 -7.88 -16.21
C THR A 52 11.03 -6.45 -16.00
N LYS A 53 10.25 -5.46 -16.43
CA LYS A 53 10.60 -4.04 -16.34
C LYS A 53 9.73 -3.38 -15.28
N ASP A 54 10.30 -2.45 -14.51
CA ASP A 54 9.58 -1.66 -13.50
C ASP A 54 8.88 -2.53 -12.43
N GLN A 55 9.44 -3.71 -12.12
CA GLN A 55 8.94 -4.62 -11.08
C GLN A 55 9.10 -4.05 -9.67
N PRO A 56 8.27 -4.50 -8.70
CA PRO A 56 8.49 -4.21 -7.28
C PRO A 56 9.88 -4.65 -6.80
N TRP A 57 10.52 -3.84 -5.96
CA TRP A 57 11.86 -4.09 -5.42
C TRP A 57 11.86 -4.70 -4.02
N PHE A 58 10.75 -4.53 -3.29
CA PHE A 58 10.63 -4.87 -1.88
C PHE A 58 9.52 -5.87 -1.58
N PHE A 59 8.71 -6.21 -2.57
CA PHE A 59 7.65 -7.20 -2.44
C PHE A 59 7.71 -8.20 -3.61
N ARG A 60 7.48 -9.48 -3.32
CA ARG A 60 7.39 -10.53 -4.32
C ARG A 60 6.00 -11.16 -4.29
N PRO A 61 5.45 -11.61 -5.43
CA PRO A 61 4.17 -12.29 -5.46
C PRO A 61 4.25 -13.64 -4.73
N TYR A 62 3.08 -14.13 -4.30
CA TYR A 62 2.91 -15.51 -3.85
C TYR A 62 2.94 -16.45 -5.06
N GLU A 63 3.75 -17.51 -4.95
CA GLU A 63 4.16 -18.34 -6.09
C GLU A 63 3.23 -19.55 -6.31
N GLU A 64 2.58 -20.04 -5.26
CA GLU A 64 1.70 -21.22 -5.37
C GLU A 64 0.39 -20.90 -6.10
N GLU A 65 -0.34 -21.94 -6.48
CA GLU A 65 -1.67 -21.79 -7.10
C GLU A 65 -2.70 -21.30 -6.09
N LEU A 66 -3.58 -20.41 -6.54
CA LEU A 66 -4.64 -19.81 -5.73
C LEU A 66 -6.00 -20.03 -6.41
N PRO A 67 -7.08 -20.22 -5.63
CA PRO A 67 -8.42 -20.38 -6.19
C PRO A 67 -8.85 -19.11 -6.93
N LEU A 68 -9.73 -19.28 -7.90
CA LEU A 68 -10.36 -18.15 -8.60
C LEU A 68 -11.39 -17.46 -7.69
N PRO A 69 -11.65 -16.16 -7.88
CA PRO A 69 -12.72 -15.47 -7.16
C PRO A 69 -14.09 -16.08 -7.50
N VAL A 70 -14.85 -16.43 -6.48
CA VAL A 70 -16.18 -17.05 -6.61
C VAL A 70 -17.28 -15.98 -6.67
N GLU A 71 -17.15 -14.92 -5.88
CA GLU A 71 -18.18 -13.89 -5.67
C GLU A 71 -18.09 -12.71 -6.66
N GLU A 72 -17.22 -12.80 -7.66
CA GLU A 72 -17.01 -11.70 -8.62
C GLU A 72 -18.29 -11.37 -9.39
N ALA A 73 -19.12 -12.37 -9.71
CA ALA A 73 -20.40 -12.15 -10.37
C ALA A 73 -21.44 -11.48 -9.45
N GLU A 74 -21.35 -11.69 -8.15
CA GLU A 74 -22.26 -11.08 -7.16
C GLU A 74 -21.86 -9.63 -6.90
N PHE A 75 -20.56 -9.37 -6.75
CA PHE A 75 -19.99 -8.02 -6.68
C PHE A 75 -20.41 -7.16 -7.89
N LEU A 76 -20.41 -7.72 -9.10
CA LEU A 76 -20.83 -7.00 -10.31
C LEU A 76 -22.33 -6.70 -10.39
N GLN A 77 -23.17 -7.35 -9.58
CA GLN A 77 -24.60 -7.02 -9.49
C GLN A 77 -24.87 -5.77 -8.66
N ILE A 78 -23.89 -5.34 -7.85
CA ILE A 78 -23.98 -4.08 -7.11
C ILE A 78 -23.95 -2.95 -8.14
N GLU A 79 -25.02 -2.15 -8.19
CA GLU A 79 -25.12 -1.02 -9.10
C GLU A 79 -24.02 0.00 -8.79
N LEU A 80 -23.38 0.53 -9.83
CA LEU A 80 -22.42 1.61 -9.69
C LEU A 80 -23.14 2.87 -9.20
N THR A 81 -22.56 3.55 -8.22
CA THR A 81 -23.03 4.84 -7.74
C THR A 81 -21.99 5.92 -8.02
N PRO A 82 -21.89 6.44 -9.26
CA PRO A 82 -20.87 7.44 -9.63
C PRO A 82 -20.92 8.72 -8.78
N ASP A 83 -22.09 9.04 -8.24
CA ASP A 83 -22.30 10.18 -7.34
C ASP A 83 -21.81 9.91 -5.91
N ASN A 84 -21.39 8.68 -5.61
CA ASN A 84 -20.97 8.21 -4.30
C ASN A 84 -19.78 7.23 -4.39
N ILE A 85 -18.66 7.76 -4.87
CA ILE A 85 -17.41 7.00 -5.14
C ILE A 85 -16.97 6.15 -3.94
N MET A 86 -17.08 6.68 -2.72
CA MET A 86 -16.67 5.95 -1.52
C MET A 86 -17.45 4.64 -1.31
N TRP A 87 -18.73 4.59 -1.70
CA TRP A 87 -19.52 3.36 -1.55
C TRP A 87 -19.10 2.27 -2.53
N ASP A 88 -18.82 2.63 -3.78
CA ASP A 88 -18.28 1.70 -4.76
C ASP A 88 -16.88 1.22 -4.37
N THR A 89 -16.06 2.13 -3.84
CA THR A 89 -14.72 1.83 -3.32
C THR A 89 -14.79 0.82 -2.17
N ARG A 90 -15.74 1.00 -1.25
CA ARG A 90 -15.97 0.05 -0.15
C ARG A 90 -16.48 -1.31 -0.64
N ALA A 91 -17.37 -1.33 -1.63
CA ALA A 91 -17.84 -2.60 -2.19
C ALA A 91 -16.68 -3.40 -2.82
N LEU A 92 -15.77 -2.71 -3.52
CA LEU A 92 -14.57 -3.32 -4.10
C LEU A 92 -13.61 -3.81 -3.00
N GLU A 93 -13.45 -3.02 -1.93
CA GLU A 93 -12.64 -3.40 -0.77
C GLU A 93 -13.11 -4.71 -0.15
N LEU A 94 -14.41 -4.83 0.15
CA LEU A 94 -14.99 -6.02 0.76
C LEU A 94 -14.78 -7.26 -0.13
N PHE A 95 -15.08 -7.13 -1.42
CA PHE A 95 -14.88 -8.22 -2.39
C PHE A 95 -13.41 -8.71 -2.43
N LEU A 96 -12.46 -7.78 -2.49
CA LEU A 96 -11.04 -8.14 -2.48
C LEU A 96 -10.60 -8.72 -1.14
N PHE A 97 -11.08 -8.15 -0.03
CA PHE A 97 -10.78 -8.61 1.32
C PHE A 97 -11.23 -10.05 1.55
N ASP A 98 -12.48 -10.37 1.21
CA ASP A 98 -13.04 -11.71 1.34
C ASP A 98 -12.27 -12.70 0.47
N HIS A 99 -11.99 -12.33 -0.79
CA HIS A 99 -11.18 -13.18 -1.67
C HIS A 99 -9.74 -13.40 -1.14
N PHE A 100 -9.09 -12.37 -0.61
CA PHE A 100 -7.76 -12.49 0.00
C PHE A 100 -7.79 -13.39 1.23
N HIS A 101 -8.86 -13.31 2.04
CA HIS A 101 -9.05 -14.14 3.22
C HIS A 101 -9.22 -15.61 2.85
N ASP A 102 -10.08 -15.90 1.87
CA ASP A 102 -10.33 -17.24 1.36
C ASP A 102 -9.07 -17.87 0.77
N CYS A 103 -8.36 -17.13 -0.09
CA CYS A 103 -7.09 -17.57 -0.65
C CYS A 103 -6.05 -17.83 0.44
N ARG A 104 -6.03 -17.00 1.50
CA ARG A 104 -5.14 -17.22 2.63
C ARG A 104 -5.49 -18.51 3.39
N GLY A 105 -6.78 -18.77 3.62
CA GLY A 105 -7.25 -19.99 4.26
C GLY A 105 -6.89 -21.23 3.45
N PHE A 106 -7.21 -21.22 2.16
CA PHE A 106 -6.87 -22.25 1.20
C PHE A 106 -5.36 -22.55 1.19
N ALA A 107 -4.53 -21.54 0.99
CA ALA A 107 -3.08 -21.71 0.86
C ALA A 107 -2.42 -22.25 2.15
N LYS A 108 -2.94 -21.89 3.33
CA LYS A 108 -2.47 -22.49 4.60
C LYS A 108 -2.75 -24.00 4.69
N CYS A 109 -3.86 -24.45 4.12
CA CYS A 109 -4.24 -25.86 4.11
C CYS A 109 -3.47 -26.65 3.05
N GLU A 110 -3.42 -26.13 1.82
CA GLU A 110 -2.83 -26.84 0.67
C GLU A 110 -1.30 -26.77 0.64
N TYR A 111 -0.72 -25.64 1.07
CA TYR A 111 0.73 -25.39 1.05
C TYR A 111 1.28 -25.08 2.45
N PRO A 112 1.20 -26.02 3.40
CA PRO A 112 1.66 -25.79 4.77
C PRO A 112 3.16 -25.47 4.88
N GLN A 113 3.94 -25.80 3.86
CA GLN A 113 5.39 -25.51 3.78
C GLN A 113 5.70 -24.13 3.19
N ASN A 114 4.73 -23.49 2.53
CA ASN A 114 4.85 -22.15 1.95
C ASN A 114 3.58 -21.33 2.27
N PRO A 115 3.27 -21.08 3.54
CA PRO A 115 2.04 -20.37 3.89
C PRO A 115 2.08 -18.91 3.39
N PRO A 116 0.92 -18.27 3.19
CA PRO A 116 0.84 -16.85 2.88
C PRO A 116 1.61 -15.99 3.88
N TYR A 117 2.33 -15.02 3.35
CA TYR A 117 3.21 -14.16 4.13
C TYR A 117 2.42 -13.06 4.85
N GLY A 118 3.05 -12.53 5.90
CA GLY A 118 2.53 -11.42 6.69
C GLY A 118 1.29 -11.76 7.54
N VAL A 119 1.00 -10.84 8.46
CA VAL A 119 -0.10 -10.93 9.43
C VAL A 119 -1.02 -9.74 9.23
N TYR A 120 -2.28 -10.02 8.96
CA TYR A 120 -3.34 -9.01 8.87
C TYR A 120 -3.56 -8.32 10.23
N ARG A 121 -3.80 -7.01 10.20
CA ARG A 121 -4.21 -6.22 11.37
C ARG A 121 -5.17 -5.13 10.95
N GLU A 122 -6.09 -4.82 11.85
CA GLU A 122 -6.91 -3.62 11.75
C GLU A 122 -6.06 -2.38 12.03
N ILE A 123 -6.42 -1.23 11.45
CA ILE A 123 -5.71 0.04 11.72
C ILE A 123 -5.78 0.41 13.21
N GLY A 124 -6.86 0.05 13.90
CA GLY A 124 -7.00 0.25 15.35
C GLY A 124 -5.98 -0.52 16.20
N ASP A 125 -5.42 -1.61 15.67
CA ASP A 125 -4.43 -2.45 16.38
C ASP A 125 -3.01 -1.83 16.35
N VAL A 126 -2.79 -0.80 15.54
CA VAL A 126 -1.47 -0.24 15.25
C VAL A 126 -1.41 1.26 15.56
N LYS A 127 -0.26 1.72 16.07
CA LYS A 127 -0.06 3.12 16.47
C LYS A 127 0.53 3.96 15.33
N PHE A 128 -0.17 4.00 14.20
CA PHE A 128 0.25 4.73 12.99
C PHE A 128 -0.32 6.15 12.88
N GLY A 129 -1.25 6.53 13.75
CA GLY A 129 -1.92 7.82 13.71
C GLY A 129 -3.37 7.65 13.26
N GLN A 130 -3.98 8.71 12.75
CA GLN A 130 -5.40 8.72 12.41
C GLN A 130 -5.68 8.02 11.07
N LEU A 131 -4.73 8.10 10.11
CA LEU A 131 -4.82 7.47 8.78
C LEU A 131 -6.17 7.65 8.08
N LEU A 132 -6.77 8.82 8.24
CA LEU A 132 -8.00 9.22 7.57
C LEU A 132 -8.09 10.75 7.49
N GLU A 133 -8.83 11.23 6.50
CA GLU A 133 -9.43 12.56 6.50
C GLU A 133 -10.92 12.42 6.18
N CYS A 134 -11.74 13.25 6.83
CA CYS A 134 -13.18 13.32 6.60
C CYS A 134 -13.57 14.80 6.56
N GLY A 135 -14.37 15.19 5.57
CA GLY A 135 -14.79 16.57 5.33
C GLY A 135 -14.34 17.08 3.97
N LYS A 136 -13.35 17.99 3.93
CA LYS A 136 -12.85 18.56 2.67
C LYS A 136 -12.28 17.49 1.74
N PHE A 137 -11.60 16.53 2.33
CA PHE A 137 -11.03 15.35 1.69
C PHE A 137 -11.61 14.13 2.39
N ASN A 138 -11.79 13.06 1.63
CA ASN A 138 -12.35 11.83 2.15
C ASN A 138 -11.51 10.64 1.67
N TRP A 139 -10.79 10.04 2.60
CA TRP A 139 -9.97 8.85 2.40
C TRP A 139 -9.67 8.22 3.75
N TYR A 140 -9.38 6.93 3.78
CA TYR A 140 -8.92 6.24 4.98
C TYR A 140 -8.14 4.98 4.64
N ALA A 141 -7.15 4.65 5.47
CA ALA A 141 -6.55 3.34 5.46
C ALA A 141 -7.49 2.35 6.17
N VAL A 142 -7.72 1.20 5.56
CA VAL A 142 -8.68 0.20 6.05
C VAL A 142 -7.99 -0.79 6.97
N SER A 143 -6.92 -1.39 6.44
CA SER A 143 -6.21 -2.46 7.10
C SER A 143 -4.74 -2.49 6.68
N VAL A 144 -3.93 -3.23 7.44
CA VAL A 144 -2.52 -3.43 7.15
C VAL A 144 -2.13 -4.90 7.25
N THR A 145 -1.05 -5.27 6.57
CA THR A 145 -0.37 -6.55 6.76
C THR A 145 1.09 -6.30 7.13
N ASP A 146 1.53 -6.76 8.30
CA ASP A 146 2.92 -6.60 8.77
C ASP A 146 3.66 -7.95 8.92
N TYR A 147 4.96 -7.91 9.22
CA TYR A 147 5.83 -9.09 9.26
C TYR A 147 6.49 -9.23 10.64
N PRO A 148 5.72 -9.51 11.70
CA PRO A 148 6.20 -9.47 13.09
C PRO A 148 7.17 -10.62 13.40
N GLY A 149 6.98 -11.80 12.80
CA GLY A 149 7.84 -12.97 13.04
C GLY A 149 9.27 -12.79 12.50
N GLU A 150 9.42 -12.03 11.41
CA GLU A 150 10.70 -11.83 10.72
C GLU A 150 11.36 -10.49 11.10
N ASN A 151 10.72 -9.68 11.95
CA ASN A 151 11.13 -8.31 12.30
C ASN A 151 11.42 -7.43 11.07
N LEU A 152 10.71 -7.65 9.95
CA LEU A 152 10.92 -6.88 8.73
C LEU A 152 10.16 -5.55 8.80
N PRO A 153 10.74 -4.46 8.27
CA PRO A 153 10.11 -3.15 8.33
C PRO A 153 8.99 -2.98 7.30
N HIS A 154 8.92 -3.89 6.32
CA HIS A 154 7.88 -3.97 5.30
C HIS A 154 6.48 -3.97 5.89
N ILE A 155 5.55 -3.39 5.14
CA ILE A 155 4.14 -3.36 5.50
C ILE A 155 3.29 -3.18 4.23
N LYS A 156 2.10 -3.76 4.23
CA LYS A 156 1.10 -3.55 3.19
C LYS A 156 -0.08 -2.79 3.77
N ALA A 157 -0.77 -1.99 2.97
CA ALA A 157 -1.98 -1.27 3.38
C ALA A 157 -3.02 -1.29 2.26
N ILE A 158 -4.30 -1.37 2.64
CA ILE A 158 -5.43 -1.03 1.76
C ILE A 158 -5.87 0.39 2.10
N VAL A 159 -6.03 1.25 1.08
CA VAL A 159 -6.47 2.63 1.24
C VAL A 159 -7.64 2.90 0.33
N GLU A 160 -8.73 3.40 0.89
CA GLU A 160 -9.90 3.85 0.14
C GLU A 160 -9.84 5.36 -0.07
N ASN A 161 -10.16 5.81 -1.28
CA ASN A 161 -10.14 7.23 -1.65
C ASN A 161 -11.44 7.64 -2.32
N ASP A 162 -12.02 8.75 -1.87
CA ASP A 162 -13.20 9.37 -2.46
C ASP A 162 -12.79 10.25 -3.67
N ALA A 163 -12.21 9.62 -4.68
CA ALA A 163 -11.68 10.31 -5.86
C ALA A 163 -11.84 9.44 -7.11
N ILE A 164 -12.04 10.08 -8.26
CA ILE A 164 -11.97 9.40 -9.55
C ILE A 164 -10.52 9.02 -9.84
N GLY A 165 -10.28 7.75 -10.19
CA GLY A 165 -8.95 7.27 -10.55
C GLY A 165 -8.41 7.93 -11.80
N ASP A 166 -7.15 8.37 -11.73
CA ASP A 166 -6.33 8.82 -12.86
C ASP A 166 -4.84 8.47 -12.62
N ASP A 167 -3.95 9.01 -13.45
CA ASP A 167 -2.51 8.78 -13.35
C ASP A 167 -1.81 9.58 -12.22
N LYS A 168 -2.51 10.49 -11.53
CA LYS A 168 -1.93 11.30 -10.46
C LYS A 168 -2.00 10.55 -9.13
N LEU A 169 -1.03 10.79 -8.25
CA LEU A 169 -1.07 10.30 -6.88
C LEU A 169 -2.17 11.00 -6.09
N LEU A 170 -2.84 10.25 -5.23
CA LEU A 170 -3.88 10.75 -4.34
C LEU A 170 -3.28 11.12 -2.99
N ARG A 171 -3.87 12.15 -2.37
CA ARG A 171 -3.51 12.63 -1.04
C ARG A 171 -3.49 11.50 -0.01
N GLY A 172 -4.53 10.65 0.01
CA GLY A 172 -4.65 9.55 0.98
C GLY A 172 -3.55 8.49 0.85
N GLU A 173 -3.04 8.27 -0.36
CA GLU A 173 -1.93 7.34 -0.61
C GLU A 173 -0.65 7.86 0.03
N ILE A 174 -0.29 9.12 -0.26
CA ILE A 174 0.96 9.72 0.24
C ILE A 174 0.91 9.91 1.75
N MET A 175 -0.24 10.33 2.27
CA MET A 175 -0.48 10.46 3.70
C MET A 175 -0.30 9.13 4.42
N THR A 176 -0.93 8.06 3.91
CA THR A 176 -0.77 6.71 4.47
C THR A 176 0.69 6.26 4.45
N ILE A 177 1.38 6.46 3.32
CA ILE A 177 2.79 6.09 3.16
C ILE A 177 3.67 6.78 4.20
N THR A 178 3.56 8.11 4.30
CA THR A 178 4.46 8.89 5.18
C THR A 178 4.22 8.59 6.66
N ASP A 179 2.96 8.48 7.11
CA ASP A 179 2.63 8.18 8.50
C ASP A 179 3.10 6.80 8.95
N ILE A 180 2.81 5.77 8.14
CA ILE A 180 3.22 4.41 8.45
C ILE A 180 4.76 4.29 8.40
N MET A 181 5.43 4.81 7.37
CA MET A 181 6.90 4.77 7.28
C MET A 181 7.57 5.42 8.51
N LYS A 182 7.09 6.60 8.93
CA LYS A 182 7.61 7.26 10.15
C LYS A 182 7.43 6.38 11.38
N ALA A 183 6.28 5.73 11.53
CA ALA A 183 6.01 4.86 12.66
C ALA A 183 6.91 3.60 12.66
N ARG A 184 7.13 2.97 11.50
CA ARG A 184 8.07 1.84 11.36
C ARG A 184 9.51 2.27 11.70
N LEU A 185 9.94 3.45 11.23
CA LEU A 185 11.26 4.02 11.56
C LEU A 185 11.41 4.50 13.01
N ARG A 186 10.30 4.60 13.75
CA ARG A 186 10.29 4.87 15.20
C ARG A 186 10.35 3.59 16.04
N SER A 187 9.94 2.44 15.49
CA SER A 187 9.89 1.18 16.24
C SER A 187 11.27 0.72 16.68
N ASN A 188 11.40 0.30 17.94
CA ASN A 188 12.63 -0.23 18.50
C ASN A 188 12.97 -1.62 17.94
N THR A 189 11.96 -2.45 17.65
CA THR A 189 12.16 -3.80 17.10
C THR A 189 12.74 -3.76 15.68
N LEU A 190 12.56 -2.64 14.98
CA LEU A 190 13.01 -2.43 13.60
C LEU A 190 14.26 -1.56 13.50
N ARG A 191 14.98 -1.36 14.61
CA ARG A 191 16.16 -0.49 14.68
C ARG A 191 17.27 -0.80 13.65
N PRO A 192 17.52 -2.07 13.28
CA PRO A 192 18.54 -2.38 12.25
C PRO A 192 18.21 -1.83 10.86
N HIS A 193 16.94 -1.51 10.58
CA HIS A 193 16.48 -1.08 9.26
C HIS A 193 16.54 0.44 9.12
N ILE A 194 16.82 0.94 7.92
CA ILE A 194 16.78 2.39 7.60
C ILE A 194 15.79 2.70 6.46
N VAL A 195 15.29 1.66 5.80
CA VAL A 195 14.20 1.73 4.82
C VAL A 195 13.01 0.97 5.40
N ALA A 196 11.81 1.53 5.24
CA ALA A 196 10.55 0.89 5.63
C ALA A 196 9.64 0.81 4.39
N PRO A 197 9.82 -0.18 3.51
CA PRO A 197 9.07 -0.26 2.26
C PRO A 197 7.58 -0.49 2.50
N MET A 198 6.76 0.05 1.62
CA MET A 198 5.32 -0.12 1.66
C MET A 198 4.76 -0.60 0.33
N LEU A 199 3.83 -1.55 0.39
CA LEU A 199 2.94 -1.87 -0.72
C LEU A 199 1.56 -1.32 -0.38
N VAL A 200 1.01 -0.45 -1.21
CA VAL A 200 -0.32 0.12 -1.00
C VAL A 200 -1.23 -0.37 -2.10
N LEU A 201 -2.32 -1.04 -1.72
CA LEU A 201 -3.46 -1.28 -2.58
C LEU A 201 -4.39 -0.09 -2.42
N SER A 202 -4.37 0.81 -3.41
CA SER A 202 -5.18 2.02 -3.41
C SER A 202 -6.46 1.76 -4.21
N LEU A 203 -7.60 2.00 -3.59
CA LEU A 203 -8.93 1.84 -4.16
C LEU A 203 -9.55 3.22 -4.39
N MET A 204 -10.23 3.38 -5.52
CA MET A 204 -10.77 4.66 -5.99
C MET A 204 -11.90 4.48 -6.99
N GLY A 205 -12.61 5.57 -7.26
CA GLY A 205 -13.78 5.59 -8.10
C GLY A 205 -13.50 5.41 -9.60
N PRO A 206 -14.52 5.00 -10.38
CA PRO A 206 -15.75 4.35 -9.90
C PRO A 206 -15.48 2.98 -9.24
N ARG A 207 -14.73 2.07 -9.88
CA ARG A 207 -14.29 0.79 -9.30
C ARG A 207 -12.90 0.47 -9.83
N HIS A 208 -11.92 1.25 -9.39
CA HIS A 208 -10.53 1.09 -9.79
C HIS A 208 -9.66 0.74 -8.59
N ALA A 209 -8.64 -0.06 -8.85
CA ALA A 209 -7.53 -0.23 -7.93
C ALA A 209 -6.21 0.08 -8.62
N ARG A 210 -5.21 0.48 -7.86
CA ARG A 210 -3.80 0.43 -8.29
C ARG A 210 -2.91 0.01 -7.15
N VAL A 211 -1.73 -0.48 -7.50
CA VAL A 211 -0.71 -0.85 -6.54
C VAL A 211 0.39 0.19 -6.57
N LEU A 212 0.77 0.65 -5.37
CA LEU A 212 1.94 1.48 -5.16
C LEU A 212 3.00 0.69 -4.42
N GLU A 213 4.25 0.81 -4.85
CA GLU A 213 5.40 0.47 -4.02
C GLU A 213 6.12 1.76 -3.63
N ALA A 214 6.30 1.96 -2.32
CA ALA A 214 6.97 3.14 -1.80
C ALA A 214 8.18 2.82 -0.94
N ASP A 215 9.22 3.63 -1.07
CA ASP A 215 10.41 3.62 -0.22
C ASP A 215 10.95 5.04 -0.01
N PHE A 216 11.69 5.25 1.07
CA PHE A 216 12.41 6.51 1.31
C PHE A 216 13.91 6.24 1.27
N ASP A 217 14.62 6.86 0.33
CA ASP A 217 16.06 6.62 0.16
C ASP A 217 16.94 7.43 1.13
N GLY A 218 16.34 8.36 1.87
CA GLY A 218 17.03 9.30 2.77
C GLY A 218 16.95 10.74 2.32
N VAL A 219 16.63 10.96 1.05
CA VAL A 219 16.56 12.27 0.40
C VAL A 219 15.16 12.49 -0.19
N MET A 220 14.68 11.53 -0.98
CA MET A 220 13.41 11.63 -1.70
C MET A 220 12.49 10.47 -1.32
N LEU A 221 11.18 10.74 -1.29
CA LEU A 221 10.17 9.70 -1.22
C LEU A 221 9.95 9.15 -2.63
N ASN A 222 10.22 7.86 -2.82
CA ASN A 222 10.01 7.16 -4.09
C ASN A 222 8.67 6.47 -4.04
N ILE A 223 7.80 6.75 -5.01
CA ILE A 223 6.52 6.08 -5.18
C ILE A 223 6.48 5.56 -6.61
N ARG A 224 6.42 4.23 -6.75
CA ARG A 224 6.19 3.54 -8.02
C ARG A 224 4.71 3.17 -8.07
N ALA A 225 3.99 3.50 -9.14
CA ALA A 225 2.57 3.27 -9.27
C ALA A 225 2.23 2.41 -10.49
N SER A 226 1.37 1.43 -10.33
CA SER A 226 0.80 0.68 -11.46
C SER A 226 -0.20 1.54 -12.23
N GLY A 227 -0.57 1.10 -13.42
CA GLY A 227 -1.81 1.55 -14.04
C GLY A 227 -3.03 1.17 -13.20
N LEU A 228 -4.19 1.71 -13.59
CA LEU A 228 -5.47 1.37 -12.96
C LEU A 228 -5.97 0.01 -13.45
N TYR A 229 -6.34 -0.85 -12.51
CA TYR A 229 -7.10 -2.06 -12.74
C TYR A 229 -8.60 -1.73 -12.64
N ASP A 230 -9.34 -2.00 -13.71
CA ASP A 230 -10.77 -1.71 -13.82
C ASP A 230 -11.62 -2.90 -13.36
N PHE A 231 -12.48 -2.67 -12.37
CA PHE A 231 -13.43 -3.62 -11.80
C PHE A 231 -14.89 -3.18 -12.00
N THR A 232 -15.15 -2.26 -12.94
CA THR A 232 -16.52 -2.00 -13.45
C THR A 232 -17.08 -3.20 -14.22
N ARG A 233 -16.20 -4.12 -14.59
CA ARG A 233 -16.50 -5.40 -15.24
C ARG A 233 -15.65 -6.49 -14.60
N LYS A 234 -15.98 -7.74 -14.92
CA LYS A 234 -15.19 -8.91 -14.52
C LYS A 234 -13.73 -8.73 -14.94
N ASN A 235 -12.83 -8.85 -13.98
CA ASN A 235 -11.39 -8.72 -14.14
C ASN A 235 -10.66 -9.70 -13.22
N THR A 236 -10.94 -10.99 -13.43
CA THR A 236 -10.37 -12.10 -12.66
C THR A 236 -8.84 -12.07 -12.64
N ASP A 237 -8.21 -11.73 -13.76
CA ASP A 237 -6.75 -11.68 -13.86
C ASP A 237 -6.15 -10.63 -12.92
N ALA A 238 -6.76 -9.44 -12.84
CA ALA A 238 -6.35 -8.42 -11.88
C ALA A 238 -6.59 -8.88 -10.44
N VAL A 239 -7.73 -9.51 -10.13
CA VAL A 239 -7.99 -10.06 -8.79
C VAL A 239 -6.90 -11.05 -8.39
N GLN A 240 -6.54 -11.99 -9.26
CA GLN A 240 -5.48 -12.97 -8.99
C GLN A 240 -4.12 -12.29 -8.80
N LEU A 241 -3.78 -11.34 -9.65
CA LEU A 241 -2.52 -10.61 -9.58
C LEU A 241 -2.39 -9.84 -8.26
N LEU A 242 -3.44 -9.09 -7.88
CA LEU A 242 -3.49 -8.36 -6.62
C LEU A 242 -3.40 -9.31 -5.42
N THR A 243 -4.11 -10.44 -5.46
CA THR A 243 -4.07 -11.47 -4.42
C THR A 243 -2.67 -12.04 -4.23
N ARG A 244 -1.98 -12.37 -5.33
CA ARG A 244 -0.60 -12.87 -5.27
C ARG A 244 0.33 -11.87 -4.60
N TYR A 245 0.25 -10.59 -4.92
CA TYR A 245 1.06 -9.58 -4.23
C TYR A 245 0.62 -9.34 -2.79
N TRP A 246 -0.67 -9.43 -2.47
CA TRP A 246 -1.18 -9.27 -1.12
C TRP A 246 -0.73 -10.41 -0.18
N LEU A 247 -0.73 -11.64 -0.67
CA LEU A 247 -0.28 -12.83 0.07
C LEU A 247 1.23 -13.09 -0.04
N GLY A 248 1.92 -12.43 -0.96
CA GLY A 248 3.34 -12.60 -1.25
C GLY A 248 4.28 -12.03 -0.19
N GLY A 249 5.56 -12.39 -0.28
CA GLY A 249 6.56 -12.07 0.75
C GLY A 249 7.24 -10.72 0.62
N ALA A 250 7.92 -10.31 1.68
CA ALA A 250 8.88 -9.22 1.65
C ALA A 250 10.18 -9.66 0.96
N CYS A 251 10.83 -8.75 0.25
CA CYS A 251 12.15 -8.94 -0.34
C CYS A 251 12.95 -7.62 -0.32
N GLY A 252 14.14 -7.60 -0.91
CA GLY A 252 14.98 -6.40 -0.97
C GLY A 252 15.69 -6.07 0.36
N GLN A 253 16.76 -5.28 0.26
CA GLN A 253 17.58 -4.90 1.41
C GLN A 253 17.05 -3.63 2.07
N THR A 254 16.82 -3.68 3.37
CA THR A 254 16.28 -2.56 4.17
C THR A 254 17.21 -2.08 5.27
N THR A 255 18.27 -2.83 5.54
CA THR A 255 19.38 -2.42 6.42
C THR A 255 20.44 -1.67 5.62
N LYS A 256 21.23 -0.82 6.30
CA LYS A 256 22.36 -0.16 5.64
C LYS A 256 23.47 -1.21 5.45
N LYS A 257 24.02 -1.35 4.23
CA LYS A 257 25.21 -2.18 4.02
C LYS A 257 26.34 -1.68 4.94
N SER A 258 26.95 -2.63 5.65
CA SER A 258 28.10 -2.43 6.55
C SER A 258 29.24 -1.72 5.86
#